data_AF-A0A960BWV4-F1
#
_entry.id   AF-A0A960BWV4-F1
#
_cell.length_a   1.000
_cell.length_b   1.000
_cell.length_c   1.000
_cell.angle_alpha   90.00
_cell.angle_beta   90.00
_cell.angle_gamma   90.00
#
_symmetry.space_group_name_H-M   'P 1'
#
loop_
_entity.id
_entity.type
_entity.pdbx_description
1 polymer ?
#
loop_
_entity_poly.entity_id
_entity_poly.type
_entity_poly.pdbx_seq_one_letter_code
_entity_poly.pdbx_strand_id
1 'polypeptide(L)'
;MADGSDIPAALDGLTESELGALICRVTDELSGRGTPEGFAEMLQIVAYVGQRVGEAARLVAQSNSWSQVAAISGTSRQAAWERWRMS
;
A
#
# COMPACT_ATOMS: atom_id res chain seq x y z
N MET A 1 4.43 -20.90 -27.16
CA MET A 1 4.46 -21.16 -25.71
C MET A 1 4.50 -19.80 -25.04
N ALA A 2 3.65 -19.59 -24.03
CA ALA A 2 3.14 -18.29 -23.60
C ALA A 2 4.19 -17.18 -23.50
N ASP A 3 3.92 -16.11 -24.24
CA ASP A 3 4.49 -14.78 -24.07
C ASP A 3 4.30 -14.37 -22.60
N GLY A 4 5.41 -14.14 -21.91
CA GLY A 4 5.45 -13.84 -20.48
C GLY A 4 4.85 -12.47 -20.24
N SER A 5 3.54 -12.45 -20.08
CA SER A 5 2.68 -11.27 -19.97
C SER A 5 3.31 -10.12 -19.17
N ASP A 6 3.48 -9.02 -19.89
CA ASP A 6 3.39 -7.62 -19.46
C ASP A 6 2.92 -7.40 -18.02
N ILE A 7 3.78 -6.77 -17.23
CA ILE A 7 3.34 -5.84 -16.19
C ILE A 7 4.19 -4.56 -16.31
N PRO A 8 3.59 -3.36 -16.50
CA PRO A 8 2.21 -3.11 -16.95
C PRO A 8 2.08 -2.01 -18.02
N ALA A 9 0.85 -1.88 -18.52
CA ALA A 9 0.30 -0.61 -18.98
C ALA A 9 0.85 0.55 -18.13
N ALA A 10 1.32 1.62 -18.78
CA ALA A 10 1.91 2.77 -18.10
C ALA A 10 1.04 3.16 -16.88
N LEU A 11 1.62 3.09 -15.68
CA LEU A 11 0.96 3.51 -14.44
C LEU A 11 0.63 5.02 -14.50
N ASP A 12 1.37 5.75 -15.34
CA ASP A 12 1.18 7.15 -15.72
C ASP A 12 -0.17 7.33 -16.43
N GLY A 13 -1.23 7.54 -15.66
CA GLY A 13 -2.59 7.71 -16.16
C GLY A 13 -3.64 6.98 -15.36
N LEU A 14 -3.23 6.06 -14.48
CA LEU A 14 -4.12 5.44 -13.52
C LEU A 14 -4.37 6.40 -12.35
N THR A 15 -5.63 6.49 -11.95
CA THR A 15 -6.06 7.13 -10.70
C THR A 15 -5.61 6.30 -9.49
N GLU A 16 -5.63 6.91 -8.30
CA GLU A 16 -5.28 6.21 -7.06
C GLU A 16 -6.17 4.99 -6.80
N SER A 17 -7.44 5.06 -7.20
CA SER A 17 -8.39 3.94 -7.06
C SER A 17 -8.06 2.78 -8.02
N GLU A 18 -7.63 3.09 -9.24
CA GLU A 18 -7.23 2.07 -10.22
C GLU A 18 -5.91 1.40 -9.81
N LEU A 19 -4.95 2.17 -9.28
CA LEU A 19 -3.73 1.63 -8.70
C LEU A 19 -4.04 0.72 -7.50
N GLY A 20 -4.95 1.14 -6.63
CA GLY A 20 -5.42 0.31 -5.50
C GLY A 20 -6.05 -0.99 -5.96
N ALA A 21 -6.94 -0.94 -6.96
CA ALA A 21 -7.57 -2.12 -7.52
C ALA A 21 -6.55 -3.09 -8.17
N LEU A 22 -5.51 -2.57 -8.82
CA LEU A 22 -4.44 -3.37 -9.39
C LEU A 22 -3.65 -4.10 -8.30
N ILE A 23 -3.29 -3.41 -7.21
CA ILE A 23 -2.59 -4.02 -6.06
C ILE A 23 -3.43 -5.17 -5.49
N CYS A 24 -4.72 -4.95 -5.26
CA CYS A 24 -5.62 -6.00 -4.76
C CYS A 24 -5.65 -7.20 -5.70
N ARG A 25 -5.85 -7.00 -7.01
CA ARG A 25 -5.91 -8.08 -7.99
C ARG A 25 -4.63 -8.91 -8.05
N VAL A 26 -3.46 -8.26 -8.01
CA VAL A 26 -2.16 -8.95 -8.01
C VAL A 26 -1.97 -9.73 -6.71
N THR A 27 -2.43 -9.18 -5.58
CA THR A 27 -2.36 -9.83 -4.27
C THR A 27 -3.27 -11.07 -4.20
N ASP A 28 -4.47 -11.00 -4.77
CA ASP A 28 -5.40 -12.12 -4.88
C ASP A 28 -4.79 -13.26 -5.71
N GLU A 29 -4.19 -12.93 -6.85
CA GLU A 29 -3.48 -13.90 -7.70
C GLU A 29 -2.28 -14.52 -6.99
N LEU A 30 -1.46 -13.72 -6.29
CA LEU A 30 -0.28 -14.21 -5.57
C LEU A 30 -0.68 -15.15 -4.43
N SER A 31 -1.68 -14.76 -3.63
CA SER A 31 -2.16 -15.58 -2.51
C SER A 31 -2.88 -16.84 -2.97
N GLY A 32 -3.64 -16.78 -4.07
CA GLY A 32 -4.37 -17.91 -4.64
C GLY A 32 -3.49 -19.06 -5.13
N ARG A 33 -2.19 -18.82 -5.38
CA ARG A 33 -1.23 -19.86 -5.77
C ARG A 33 -0.95 -20.88 -4.67
N GLY A 34 -1.13 -20.50 -3.40
CA GLY A 34 -1.01 -21.41 -2.26
C GLY A 34 0.39 -22.04 -2.08
N THR A 35 1.46 -21.40 -2.57
CA THR A 35 2.83 -21.90 -2.45
C THR A 35 3.56 -21.28 -1.24
N PRO A 36 4.54 -21.99 -0.65
CA PRO A 36 5.40 -21.42 0.40
C PRO A 36 6.12 -20.14 -0.05
N GLU A 37 6.55 -20.07 -1.31
CA GLU A 37 7.20 -18.90 -1.89
C GLU A 37 6.23 -17.72 -2.00
N GLY A 38 4.99 -17.98 -2.43
CA GLY A 38 3.95 -16.95 -2.49
C GLY A 38 3.63 -16.39 -1.11
N PHE A 39 3.59 -17.24 -0.07
CA PHE A 39 3.43 -16.78 1.31
C PHE A 39 4.62 -15.94 1.79
N ALA A 40 5.86 -16.34 1.49
CA ALA A 40 7.05 -15.56 1.84
C ALA A 40 7.04 -14.17 1.18
N GLU A 41 6.68 -14.09 -0.10
CA GLU A 41 6.54 -12.82 -0.82
C GLU A 41 5.44 -11.93 -0.22
N MET A 42 4.30 -12.51 0.17
CA MET A 42 3.24 -11.78 0.85
C MET A 42 3.73 -11.11 2.14
N LEU A 43 4.58 -11.77 2.92
CA LEU A 43 5.16 -11.18 4.13
C LEU A 43 6.08 -9.99 3.80
N GLN A 44 6.87 -10.08 2.73
CA GLN A 44 7.70 -8.96 2.26
C GLN A 44 6.85 -7.78 1.80
N ILE A 45 5.76 -8.06 1.06
CA ILE A 45 4.81 -7.03 0.62
C ILE A 45 4.17 -6.33 1.81
N VAL A 46 3.71 -7.07 2.84
CA VAL A 46 3.12 -6.47 4.05
C VAL A 46 4.11 -5.51 4.73
N ALA A 47 5.37 -5.91 4.87
CA ALA A 47 6.41 -5.06 5.45
C ALA A 47 6.63 -3.79 4.61
N TYR A 48 6.75 -3.95 3.29
CA TYR A 48 6.95 -2.84 2.36
C TYR A 48 5.77 -1.85 2.36
N VAL A 49 4.54 -2.34 2.23
CA VAL A 49 3.33 -1.50 2.24
C VAL A 49 3.21 -0.77 3.57
N GLY A 50 3.50 -1.42 4.69
CA GLY A 50 3.53 -0.76 6.01
C GLY A 50 4.46 0.45 6.06
N GLN A 51 5.68 0.32 5.51
CA GLN A 51 6.61 1.45 5.39
C GLN A 51 6.02 2.57 4.53
N ARG A 52 5.46 2.23 3.35
CA ARG A 52 4.89 3.23 2.43
C ARG A 52 3.68 3.94 3.02
N VAL A 53 2.86 3.27 3.82
CA VAL A 53 1.76 3.89 4.57
C VAL A 53 2.29 4.94 5.54
N GLY A 54 3.39 4.66 6.25
CA GLY A 54 4.04 5.65 7.12
C GLY A 54 4.52 6.88 6.36
N GLU A 55 5.17 6.67 5.21
CA GLU A 55 5.61 7.76 4.32
C GLU A 55 4.42 8.59 3.82
N ALA A 56 3.36 7.94 3.33
CA ALA A 56 2.15 8.61 2.86
C ALA A 56 1.46 9.41 3.97
N ALA A 57 1.37 8.84 5.18
CA ALA A 57 0.82 9.53 6.35
C ALA A 57 1.60 10.82 6.66
N ARG A 58 2.94 10.78 6.58
CA ARG A 58 3.78 11.97 6.77
C ARG A 58 3.59 13.02 5.66
N LEU A 59 3.47 12.61 4.40
CA LEU A 59 3.19 13.52 3.29
C LEU A 59 1.83 14.23 3.47
N VAL A 60 0.80 13.49 3.87
CA VAL A 60 -0.51 14.06 4.20
C VAL A 60 -0.41 15.00 5.40
N ALA A 61 0.32 14.62 6.45
CA ALA A 61 0.51 15.48 7.62
C ALA A 61 1.26 16.78 7.30
N GLN A 62 2.27 16.73 6.43
CA GLN A 62 3.04 17.90 5.97
C GLN A 62 2.18 18.85 5.12
N SER A 63 1.38 18.30 4.21
CA SER A 63 0.55 19.10 3.31
C SER A 63 -0.73 19.61 3.98
N ASN A 64 -1.18 18.92 5.03
CA ASN A 64 -2.42 19.21 5.76
C ASN A 64 -2.14 19.25 7.27
N SER A 65 -2.44 18.16 7.98
CA SER A 65 -2.22 18.05 9.42
C SER A 65 -2.33 16.60 9.90
N TRP A 66 -1.82 16.32 11.09
CA TRP A 66 -2.05 15.05 11.79
C TRP A 66 -3.53 14.78 12.10
N SER A 67 -4.37 15.82 12.20
CA SER A 67 -5.82 15.65 12.33
C SER A 67 -6.45 15.08 11.06
N GLN A 68 -5.97 15.50 9.88
CA GLN A 68 -6.43 14.95 8.59
C GLN A 68 -6.02 13.48 8.44
N VAL A 69 -4.79 13.15 8.80
CA VAL A 69 -4.32 11.74 8.82
C VAL A 69 -5.20 10.88 9.73
N ALA A 70 -5.54 11.40 10.91
CA ALA A 70 -6.40 10.73 11.86
C ALA A 70 -7.83 10.52 11.32
N ALA A 71 -8.41 11.52 10.66
CA ALA A 71 -9.71 11.41 10.01
C ALA A 71 -9.72 10.32 8.92
N ILE A 72 -8.68 10.27 8.06
CA ILE A 72 -8.57 9.27 6.99
C ILE A 72 -8.37 7.86 7.55
N SER A 73 -7.53 7.72 8.58
CA SER A 73 -7.17 6.41 9.17
C SER A 73 -8.15 5.92 10.23
N GLY A 74 -9.22 6.66 10.52
CA GLY A 74 -10.24 6.28 11.51
C GLY A 74 -9.68 6.19 12.94
N THR A 75 -8.67 7.00 13.27
CA THR A 75 -8.03 6.97 14.60
C THR A 75 -8.00 8.36 15.23
N SER A 76 -7.47 8.48 16.46
CA SER A 76 -7.31 9.77 17.11
C SER A 76 -6.07 10.49 16.58
N ARG A 77 -6.05 11.83 16.63
CA ARG A 77 -4.86 12.63 16.26
C ARG A 77 -3.60 12.19 16.99
N GLN A 78 -3.71 11.90 18.29
CA GLN A 78 -2.59 11.46 19.10
C GLN A 78 -2.09 10.08 18.65
N ALA A 79 -3.00 9.13 18.43
CA ALA A 79 -2.64 7.79 17.96
C ALA A 79 -1.99 7.82 16.56
N ALA A 80 -2.50 8.64 15.63
CA ALA A 80 -1.89 8.83 14.31
C ALA A 80 -0.46 9.40 14.41
N TRP A 81 -0.27 10.41 15.27
CA TRP A 81 1.03 11.02 15.48
C TRP A 81 2.02 10.07 16.15
N GLU A 82 1.63 9.40 17.23
CA GLU A 82 2.48 8.41 17.92
C GLU A 82 2.91 7.28 16.96
N ARG A 83 1.99 6.83 16.10
CA ARG A 83 2.23 5.73 15.16
C ARG A 83 3.20 6.08 14.03
N TRP A 84 3.05 7.24 13.40
CA TRP A 84 3.74 7.52 12.12
C TRP A 84 4.73 8.70 12.13
N ARG A 85 4.88 9.42 13.25
CA ARG A 85 5.81 10.57 13.30
C ARG A 85 7.30 10.20 13.35
N MET A 86 7.66 9.06 13.97
CA MET A 86 9.06 8.71 14.29
C MET A 86 9.62 7.55 13.46
N SER A 87 8.75 6.78 12.80
CA SER A 87 9.15 5.61 12.01
C SER A 87 9.59 6.00 10.61
#